data_AF-T1CIF0-F1
#
_entry.id   AF-T1CIF0-F1
#
_cell.length_a   1.000
_cell.length_b   1.000
_cell.length_c   1.000
_cell.angle_alpha   90.00
_cell.angle_beta   90.00
_cell.angle_gamma   90.00
#
_symmetry.space_group_name_H-M   'P 1'
#
loop_
_entity.id
_entity.type
_entity.pdbx_description
1 polymer ?
#
loop_
_entity_poly.entity_id
_entity_poly.type
_entity_poly.pdbx_seq_one_letter_code
_entity_poly.pdbx_strand_id
1 'polypeptide(L)'
;YYCDGFSKVVEGCPVPLVVAGGPKLENDRAALDLARRAIDEGAHGIDMGRNIWQSDHPVAMLQALRAIVHERATVDEAMDVLAAATTSAAAPSA
;
A
#
# COMPACT_ATOMS: atom_id res chain seq x y z
N TYR A 1 3.55 -1.65 -12.46
CA TYR A 1 4.91 -2.22 -12.36
C TYR A 1 4.91 -3.52 -11.56
N TYR A 2 3.85 -4.32 -11.71
CA TYR A 2 3.64 -5.65 -11.13
C TYR A 2 2.99 -6.49 -12.23
N CYS A 3 3.22 -7.79 -12.27
CA CYS A 3 2.85 -8.64 -13.40
C CYS A 3 2.57 -10.08 -12.97
N ASP A 4 1.95 -10.85 -13.86
CA ASP A 4 1.78 -12.29 -13.65
C ASP A 4 3.14 -12.98 -13.54
N GLY A 5 3.29 -13.85 -12.54
CA GLY A 5 4.57 -14.52 -12.25
C GLY A 5 5.62 -13.62 -11.61
N PHE A 6 5.21 -12.56 -10.90
CA PHE A 6 6.12 -11.63 -10.24
C PHE A 6 7.08 -12.32 -9.23
N SER A 7 6.67 -13.41 -8.59
CA SER A 7 7.58 -14.27 -7.79
C SER A 7 8.85 -14.70 -8.53
N LYS A 8 8.79 -14.99 -9.84
CA LYS A 8 9.99 -15.34 -10.64
C LYS A 8 10.95 -14.17 -10.80
N VAL A 9 10.42 -12.94 -10.85
CA VAL A 9 11.23 -11.71 -10.90
C VAL A 9 11.95 -11.54 -9.57
N VAL A 10 11.24 -11.78 -8.45
CA VAL A 10 11.83 -11.74 -7.11
C VAL A 10 12.92 -12.81 -6.96
N GLU A 11 12.65 -14.06 -7.33
CA GLU A 11 13.61 -15.17 -7.28
C GLU A 11 14.87 -14.92 -8.15
N GLY A 12 14.72 -14.21 -9.27
CA GLY A 12 15.81 -13.86 -10.16
C GLY A 12 16.65 -12.67 -9.71
N CYS A 13 16.21 -11.90 -8.71
CA CYS A 13 16.88 -10.68 -8.27
C CYS A 13 17.75 -10.94 -7.03
N PRO A 14 19.10 -10.85 -7.12
CA PRO A 14 19.98 -11.17 -6.00
C PRO A 14 20.03 -10.09 -4.90
N VAL A 15 19.29 -8.99 -5.07
CA VAL A 15 19.24 -7.84 -4.16
C VAL A 15 17.79 -7.48 -3.83
N PRO A 16 17.53 -6.75 -2.73
CA PRO A 16 16.17 -6.34 -2.37
C PRO A 16 15.46 -5.57 -3.49
N LEU A 17 14.21 -5.94 -3.75
CA LEU A 17 13.37 -5.35 -4.78
C LEU A 17 12.16 -4.65 -4.15
N VAL A 18 11.82 -3.47 -4.68
CA VAL A 18 10.62 -2.70 -4.30
C VAL A 18 9.69 -2.54 -5.50
N VAL A 19 8.38 -2.48 -5.26
CA VAL A 19 7.37 -2.31 -6.31
C VAL A 19 6.93 -0.86 -6.41
N ALA A 20 7.05 -0.27 -7.60
CA ALA A 20 6.52 1.06 -7.87
C ALA A 20 4.98 1.04 -7.99
N GLY A 21 4.31 1.97 -7.34
CA GLY A 21 2.84 2.01 -7.27
C GLY A 21 2.11 2.24 -8.60
N GLY A 22 2.79 2.77 -9.63
CA GLY A 22 2.17 3.03 -10.92
C GLY A 22 1.24 4.26 -10.93
N PRO A 23 0.32 4.36 -11.90
CA PRO A 23 -0.74 5.39 -11.92
C PRO A 23 -1.64 5.27 -10.68
N LYS A 24 -2.44 6.31 -10.40
CA LYS A 24 -3.50 6.21 -9.38
C LYS A 24 -4.47 5.11 -9.81
N LEU A 25 -4.72 4.20 -8.90
CA LEU A 25 -5.68 3.11 -9.09
C LEU A 25 -7.10 3.57 -8.76
N GLU A 26 -8.08 2.77 -9.19
CA GLU A 26 -9.52 3.06 -9.10
C GLU A 26 -9.99 3.41 -7.68
N ASN A 27 -9.37 2.81 -6.66
CA ASN A 27 -9.67 3.07 -5.26
C ASN A 27 -8.49 2.70 -4.36
N ASP A 28 -8.57 3.11 -3.09
CA ASP A 28 -7.52 2.87 -2.10
C ASP A 28 -7.32 1.38 -1.82
N ARG A 29 -8.40 0.58 -1.83
CA ARG A 29 -8.30 -0.89 -1.65
C ARG A 29 -7.44 -1.54 -2.73
N ALA A 30 -7.57 -1.12 -3.99
CA ALA A 30 -6.76 -1.64 -5.10
C ALA A 30 -5.25 -1.37 -4.90
N ALA A 31 -4.89 -0.23 -4.30
CA ALA A 31 -3.50 0.06 -3.96
C ALA A 31 -3.00 -0.77 -2.78
N LEU A 32 -3.83 -1.02 -1.77
CA LEU A 32 -3.51 -1.93 -0.66
C LEU A 32 -3.38 -3.39 -1.12
N ASP A 33 -4.27 -3.86 -2.00
CA ASP A 33 -4.19 -5.20 -2.62
C ASP A 33 -2.91 -5.37 -3.44
N LEU A 34 -2.49 -4.34 -4.19
CA LEU A 34 -1.21 -4.34 -4.90
C LEU A 34 -0.02 -4.47 -3.95
N ALA A 35 0.00 -3.67 -2.86
CA ALA A 35 1.06 -3.72 -1.87
C ALA A 35 1.13 -5.10 -1.18
N ARG A 36 -0.02 -5.64 -0.75
CA ARG A 36 -0.11 -6.94 -0.08
C ARG A 36 0.45 -8.05 -0.96
N ARG A 37 -0.01 -8.15 -2.21
CA ARG A 37 0.46 -9.16 -3.16
C ARG A 37 1.96 -9.04 -3.44
N ALA A 38 2.46 -7.83 -3.65
CA ALA A 38 3.89 -7.60 -3.85
C ALA A 38 4.73 -8.11 -2.67
N ILE A 39 4.31 -7.80 -1.44
CA ILE A 39 5.01 -8.25 -0.23
C ILE A 39 4.89 -9.77 -0.04
N ASP A 40 3.73 -10.37 -0.32
CA ASP A 40 3.53 -11.83 -0.25
C ASP A 40 4.41 -12.59 -1.24
N GLU A 41 4.64 -12.01 -2.41
CA GLU A 41 5.49 -12.60 -3.45
C GLU A 41 6.99 -12.28 -3.27
N GLY A 42 7.35 -11.63 -2.16
CA GLY A 42 8.74 -11.46 -1.72
C GLY A 42 9.40 -10.12 -2.08
N ALA A 43 8.62 -9.13 -2.54
CA ALA A 43 9.13 -7.76 -2.55
C ALA A 43 9.48 -7.32 -1.12
N HIS A 44 10.57 -6.57 -0.99
CA HIS A 44 11.04 -6.05 0.29
C HIS A 44 10.39 -4.72 0.67
N GLY A 45 9.60 -4.13 -0.22
CA GLY A 45 8.91 -2.88 0.01
C GLY A 45 8.18 -2.37 -1.22
N ILE A 46 7.69 -1.13 -1.10
CA ILE A 46 6.96 -0.42 -2.14
C ILE A 46 7.52 0.99 -2.30
N ASP A 47 7.39 1.54 -3.49
CA ASP A 47 7.65 2.94 -3.81
C ASP A 47 6.38 3.53 -4.43
N MET A 48 5.48 4.03 -3.57
CA MET A 48 4.17 4.52 -3.98
C MET A 48 4.08 6.04 -3.84
N GLY A 49 3.90 6.71 -4.98
CA GLY A 49 3.67 8.14 -5.03
C GLY A 49 2.19 8.51 -5.18
N ARG A 50 1.70 8.45 -6.43
CA ARG A 50 0.33 8.85 -6.81
C ARG A 50 -0.78 8.22 -5.97
N ASN A 51 -0.64 6.94 -5.62
CA ASN A 51 -1.63 6.26 -4.78
C ASN A 51 -1.69 6.80 -3.34
N ILE A 52 -0.67 7.52 -2.88
CA ILE A 52 -0.63 8.22 -1.58
C ILE A 52 -1.12 9.66 -1.74
N TRP A 53 -0.39 10.51 -2.46
CA TRP A 53 -0.67 11.96 -2.47
C TRP A 53 -1.91 12.38 -3.30
N GLN A 54 -2.49 11.46 -4.09
CA GLN A 54 -3.78 11.66 -4.77
C GLN A 54 -4.93 10.90 -4.10
N SER A 55 -4.72 10.29 -2.92
CA SER A 55 -5.82 9.87 -2.06
C SER A 55 -6.41 11.11 -1.37
N ASP A 56 -7.71 11.08 -1.06
CA ASP A 56 -8.37 12.09 -0.23
C ASP A 56 -7.82 12.10 1.21
N HIS A 57 -7.15 11.02 1.61
CA HIS A 57 -6.59 10.83 2.95
C HIS A 57 -5.13 10.36 2.89
N PRO A 58 -4.19 11.19 2.42
CA PRO A 58 -2.82 10.77 2.09
C PRO A 58 -2.04 10.23 3.30
N VAL A 59 -2.23 10.83 4.49
CA VAL A 59 -1.56 10.36 5.73
C VAL A 59 -2.10 9.01 6.16
N ALA A 60 -3.42 8.84 6.13
CA ALA A 60 -4.07 7.58 6.48
C ALA A 60 -3.69 6.46 5.49
N MET A 61 -3.63 6.79 4.20
CA MET A 61 -3.18 5.86 3.15
C MET A 61 -1.72 5.41 3.38
N LEU A 62 -0.83 6.34 3.74
CA LEU A 62 0.54 6.00 4.10
C LEU A 62 0.61 5.07 5.33
N GLN A 63 -0.21 5.31 6.36
CA GLN A 63 -0.27 4.47 7.55
C GLN A 63 -0.78 3.05 7.23
N ALA A 64 -1.83 2.94 6.41
CA ALA A 64 -2.36 1.66 5.94
C ALA A 64 -1.33 0.85 5.14
N LEU A 65 -0.64 1.49 4.19
CA LEU A 65 0.44 0.86 3.43
C LEU A 65 1.62 0.44 4.32
N ARG A 66 1.97 1.29 5.29
CA ARG A 66 3.01 0.98 6.29
C ARG A 66 2.65 -0.29 7.08
N ALA A 67 1.41 -0.44 7.51
CA ALA A 67 0.94 -1.61 8.26
C ALA A 67 1.11 -2.91 7.43
N ILE A 68 0.81 -2.86 6.13
CA ILE A 68 1.04 -3.99 5.23
C ILE A 68 2.54 -4.33 5.13
N VAL A 69 3.38 -3.34 4.85
CA VAL A 69 4.82 -3.55 4.57
C VAL A 69 5.59 -4.02 5.80
N HIS A 70 5.34 -3.42 6.97
CA HIS A 70 6.17 -3.64 8.16
C HIS A 70 5.53 -4.55 9.20
N GLU A 71 4.20 -4.62 9.25
CA GLU A 71 3.46 -5.40 10.27
C GLU A 71 2.73 -6.59 9.64
N ARG A 72 2.84 -6.77 8.32
CA ARG A 72 2.16 -7.82 7.55
C ARG A 72 0.65 -7.82 7.71
N ALA A 73 0.04 -6.66 7.94
CA ALA A 73 -1.40 -6.51 7.97
C ALA A 73 -2.07 -7.07 6.70
N THR A 74 -3.25 -7.64 6.87
CA THR A 74 -4.17 -7.96 5.78
C THR A 74 -4.71 -6.68 5.14
N VAL A 75 -5.31 -6.82 3.95
CA VAL A 75 -5.90 -5.66 3.27
C VAL A 75 -7.08 -5.11 4.06
N ASP A 76 -7.87 -5.95 4.72
CA ASP A 76 -9.01 -5.52 5.54
C ASP A 76 -8.54 -4.74 6.77
N GLU A 77 -7.53 -5.23 7.50
CA GLU A 77 -6.94 -4.48 8.62
C GLU A 77 -6.36 -3.13 8.18
N ALA A 78 -5.74 -3.08 7.00
CA ALA A 78 -5.22 -1.82 6.44
C ALA A 78 -6.36 -0.87 6.02
N MET A 79 -7.48 -1.38 5.53
CA MET A 79 -8.69 -0.58 5.27
C MET A 79 -9.28 -0.03 6.57
N ASP A 80 -9.24 -0.79 7.65
CA ASP A 80 -9.67 -0.32 8.98
C ASP A 80 -8.77 0.82 9.48
N VAL A 81 -7.44 0.70 9.29
CA VAL A 81 -6.49 1.80 9.60
C VAL A 81 -6.83 3.05 8.80
N LEU A 82 -7.08 2.90 7.49
CA LEU A 82 -7.47 4.00 6.63
C LEU A 82 -8.75 4.68 7.14
N ALA A 83 -9.80 3.91 7.44
CA ALA A 83 -11.10 4.41 7.92
C ALA A 83 -11.06 5.02 9.34
N ALA A 84 -10.25 4.47 10.24
CA ALA A 84 -10.10 5.01 11.60
C ALA A 84 -9.47 6.41 11.57
N ALA A 85 -8.49 6.62 10.68
CA ALA A 85 -7.82 7.91 10.52
C ALA A 85 -8.70 8.97 9.82
N THR A 86 -9.65 8.58 8.97
CA THR A 86 -10.64 9.53 8.41
C THR A 86 -11.67 10.00 9.44
N THR A 87 -12.02 9.14 10.40
CA THR A 87 -12.99 9.45 11.46
C THR A 87 -12.41 10.39 12.52
N SER A 88 -11.10 10.34 12.78
CA SER A 88 -10.41 11.22 13.73
C SER A 88 -10.22 12.65 13.23
N ALA A 89 -10.37 12.92 11.93
CA ALA A 89 -10.18 14.27 11.35
C ALA A 89 -11.43 15.16 11.45
N ALA A 90 -12.55 14.66 11.98
CA ALA A 90 -13.84 15.36 12.06
C ALA A 90 -14.08 16.11 13.39
N ALA A 91 -13.05 16.46 14.16
CA ALA A 91 -13.22 17.40 15.26
C ALA A 91 -13.26 18.84 14.71
N PRO A 92 -14.39 19.57 14.80
CA PRO A 92 -14.47 20.93 14.29
C PRO A 92 -13.61 21.85 15.17
N SER A 93 -12.83 22.73 14.53
CA SER A 93 -12.16 23.83 15.22
C SER A 93 -13.21 24.79 15.78
N ALA A 94 -13.18 25.01 17.09
CA ALA A 94 -13.86 26.12 17.76
C ALA A 94 -13.17 27.45 17.45
#